data_AF-A0A9E5YP46-F1
#
_entry.id   AF-A0A9E5YP46-F1
#
_cell.length_a   1.000
_cell.length_b   1.000
_cell.length_c   1.000
_cell.angle_alpha   90.00
_cell.angle_beta   90.00
_cell.angle_gamma   90.00
#
_symmetry.space_group_name_H-M   'P 1'
#
loop_
_entity.id
_entity.type
_entity.pdbx_description
1 polymer ?
#
loop_
_entity_poly.entity_id
_entity_poly.type
_entity_poly.pdbx_seq_one_letter_code
_entity_poly.pdbx_strand_id
1 'polypeptide(L)'
;MKFKSFLILIILLLVIIIFIQNTEVVKFQIYFWQIRLSRIILFLTLLIIGFIAGYITAKLHRRKRIQQQATKNNTERLKGK
;
A
#
# COMPACT_ATOMS: atom_id res chain seq x y z
N MET A 1 2.86 30.73 -16.61
CA MET A 1 2.78 29.27 -16.32
C MET A 1 4.16 28.60 -16.11
N LYS A 2 5.21 29.30 -15.66
CA LYS A 2 6.56 28.73 -15.47
C LYS A 2 6.91 28.45 -14.00
N PHE A 3 6.30 29.21 -13.08
CA PHE A 3 6.55 29.09 -11.64
C PHE A 3 6.09 27.74 -11.06
N LYS A 4 4.94 27.21 -11.53
CA LYS A 4 4.43 25.90 -11.07
C LYS A 4 5.40 24.76 -11.46
N SER A 5 5.94 24.76 -12.67
CA SER A 5 6.94 23.78 -13.11
C SER A 5 8.27 23.93 -12.39
N PHE A 6 8.72 25.16 -12.13
CA PHE A 6 9.95 25.40 -11.37
C PHE A 6 9.82 24.95 -9.90
N LEU A 7 8.65 25.19 -9.30
CA LEU A 7 8.32 24.71 -7.96
C LEU A 7 8.28 23.18 -7.90
N ILE A 8 7.69 22.51 -8.90
CA ILE A 8 7.68 21.04 -8.98
C ILE A 8 9.11 20.48 -9.08
N LEU A 9 9.98 21.14 -9.85
CA LEU A 9 11.37 20.72 -10.02
C LEU A 9 12.17 20.86 -8.73
N ILE A 10 11.98 21.97 -8.00
CA ILE A 10 12.61 22.20 -6.69
C ILE A 10 12.13 21.17 -5.66
N ILE A 11 10.84 20.89 -5.62
CA ILE A 11 10.27 19.87 -4.72
C ILE A 11 10.86 18.50 -5.04
N LEU A 12 10.94 18.14 -6.32
CA LEU A 12 11.53 16.87 -6.75
C LEU A 12 13.00 16.76 -6.35
N LEU A 13 13.76 17.84 -6.54
CA LEU A 13 15.18 17.89 -6.15
C LEU A 13 15.35 17.74 -4.63
N LEU A 14 14.53 18.43 -3.83
CA LEU A 14 14.53 18.29 -2.36
C LEU A 14 14.21 16.87 -1.93
N VAL A 15 13.22 16.23 -2.55
CA VAL A 15 12.86 14.83 -2.25
C VAL A 15 14.04 13.90 -2.54
N ILE A 16 14.71 14.06 -3.68
CA ILE A 16 15.89 13.26 -4.04
C ILE A 16 17.02 13.48 -3.02
N ILE A 17 17.28 14.73 -2.63
CA ILE A 17 18.30 15.06 -1.63
C ILE A 17 17.97 14.45 -0.28
N ILE A 18 16.72 14.53 0.17
CA ILE A 18 16.27 13.90 1.42
C ILE A 18 16.45 12.38 1.34
N PHE A 19 16.12 11.76 0.21
CA PHE A 19 16.33 10.32 0.00
C PHE A 19 17.82 9.94 0.08
N ILE A 20 18.69 10.67 -0.63
CA ILE A 20 20.14 10.43 -0.62
C ILE A 20 20.71 10.67 0.78
N GLN A 21 20.34 11.74 1.47
CA GLN A 21 20.83 11.99 2.83
C GLN A 21 20.35 10.94 3.85
N ASN A 22 19.14 10.39 3.65
CA ASN A 22 18.57 9.35 4.49
C ASN A 22 18.88 7.93 3.97
N THR A 23 19.93 7.74 3.14
CA THR A 23 20.46 6.42 2.74
C THR A 23 21.22 5.70 3.86
N GLU A 24 20.79 5.88 5.10
CA GLU A 24 21.32 5.11 6.20
C GLU A 24 20.90 3.64 6.07
N VAL A 25 21.87 2.76 6.31
CA VAL A 25 21.63 1.33 6.41
C VAL A 25 20.99 1.05 7.76
N VAL A 26 19.72 0.66 7.74
CA VAL A 26 18.99 0.30 8.95
C VAL A 26 19.30 -1.17 9.27
N LYS A 27 19.63 -1.42 10.54
CA LYS A 27 19.85 -2.77 11.06
C LYS A 27 18.51 -3.32 11.54
N PHE A 28 18.01 -4.37 10.88
CA PHE A 28 16.85 -5.12 11.32
C PHE A 28 17.30 -6.39 12.03
N GLN A 29 16.84 -6.57 13.27
CA GLN A 29 17.00 -7.81 14.01
C GLN A 29 15.67 -8.57 13.98
N ILE A 30 15.64 -9.68 13.25
CA ILE A 30 14.48 -10.55 13.16
C ILE A 30 14.80 -11.82 13.95
N TYR A 31 14.31 -11.89 15.17
CA TYR A 31 14.64 -12.93 16.16
C TYR A 31 16.15 -13.10 16.36
N PHE A 32 16.82 -13.94 15.57
CA PHE A 32 18.27 -14.18 15.62
C PHE A 32 19.03 -13.66 14.39
N TRP A 33 18.32 -13.13 13.38
CA TRP A 33 18.92 -12.72 12.11
C TRP A 33 19.15 -11.21 12.06
N GLN A 34 20.37 -10.83 11.71
CA GLN A 34 20.74 -9.44 11.48
C GLN A 34 20.76 -9.14 9.99
N ILE A 35 19.78 -8.37 9.54
CA ILE A 35 19.66 -7.94 8.15
C ILE A 35 20.01 -6.47 8.07
N ARG A 36 20.96 -6.13 7.21
CA ARG A 36 21.37 -4.75 6.93
C ARG A 36 20.83 -4.34 5.57
N LEU A 37 19.84 -3.44 5.57
CA LEU A 37 19.19 -2.95 4.36
C LEU A 37 19.20 -1.43 4.35
N SER A 38 19.32 -0.84 3.15
CA SER A 38 19.09 0.60 3.00
C SER A 38 17.63 0.93 3.32
N ARG A 39 17.42 2.03 4.05
CA ARG A 39 16.10 2.52 4.48
C ARG A 39 15.09 2.63 3.34
N ILE A 40 15.55 2.96 2.13
CA ILE A 40 14.74 3.05 0.91
C ILE A 40 14.17 1.69 0.50
N ILE A 41 15.02 0.66 0.44
CA ILE A 41 14.59 -0.71 0.09
C ILE A 41 13.57 -1.21 1.12
N LEU A 42 13.75 -0.84 2.39
CA LEU A 42 12.80 -1.20 3.43
C LEU A 42 11.42 -0.57 3.22
N PHE A 43 11.36 0.74 3.02
CA PHE A 43 10.08 1.43 2.77
C PHE A 43 9.39 0.90 1.51
N LEU A 44 10.15 0.66 0.44
CA LEU A 44 9.60 0.11 -0.80
C LEU A 44 9.03 -1.30 -0.60
N THR A 45 9.77 -2.17 0.10
CA THR A 45 9.33 -3.54 0.39
C THR A 45 8.08 -3.53 1.28
N LEU A 46 8.05 -2.69 2.31
CA LEU A 46 6.89 -2.56 3.20
C LEU A 46 5.66 -2.03 2.46
N LEU A 47 5.84 -1.06 1.56
CA LEU A 47 4.76 -0.54 0.71
C LEU A 47 4.18 -1.64 -0.18
N ILE A 48 5.03 -2.43 -0.84
CA ILE A 48 4.59 -3.54 -1.70
C ILE A 48 3.83 -4.59 -0.88
N ILE A 49 4.36 -5.00 0.28
CA ILE A 49 3.70 -5.98 1.16
C ILE A 49 2.34 -5.44 1.64
N GLY A 50 2.30 -4.19 2.11
CA GLY A 50 1.08 -3.55 2.58
C GLY A 50 0.04 -3.41 1.46
N PHE A 51 0.46 -3.03 0.25
CA PHE A 51 -0.42 -2.93 -0.91
C PHE A 51 -1.01 -4.28 -1.32
N ILE A 52 -0.19 -5.33 -1.38
CA ILE A 52 -0.66 -6.69 -1.69
C ILE A 52 -1.64 -7.18 -0.62
N ALA A 53 -1.31 -7.01 0.66
CA ALA A 53 -2.19 -7.39 1.76
C ALA A 53 -3.53 -6.63 1.71
N GLY A 54 -3.48 -5.32 1.46
CA GLY A 54 -4.67 -4.48 1.30
C GLY A 54 -5.52 -4.90 0.10
N TYR A 55 -4.90 -5.17 -1.04
CA TYR A 55 -5.58 -5.63 -2.25
C TYR A 55 -6.29 -6.98 -2.04
N ILE A 56 -5.62 -7.94 -1.42
CA ILE A 56 -6.20 -9.26 -1.09
C ILE A 56 -7.39 -9.09 -0.14
N THR A 57 -7.23 -8.28 0.91
CA THR A 57 -8.29 -8.01 1.89
C THR A 57 -9.51 -7.37 1.24
N ALA A 58 -9.30 -6.36 0.38
CA ALA A 58 -10.37 -5.70 -0.37
C ALA A 58 -11.10 -6.67 -1.30
N LYS A 59 -10.37 -7.53 -2.02
CA LYS A 59 -10.93 -8.56 -2.91
C LYS A 59 -11.78 -9.56 -2.14
N LEU A 60 -11.33 -10.02 -0.98
CA LEU A 60 -12.08 -10.95 -0.13
C LEU A 60 -13.36 -10.31 0.41
N HIS A 61 -13.29 -9.06 0.86
CA HIS A 61 -14.45 -8.33 1.37
C HIS A 61 -15.51 -8.09 0.27
N ARG A 62 -15.07 -7.77 -0.96
CA ARG A 62 -15.98 -7.62 -2.11
C ARG A 62 -16.75 -8.90 -2.44
N ARG A 63 -16.10 -10.08 -2.35
CA ARG A 63 -16.78 -11.37 -2.59
C ARG A 63 -17.87 -11.67 -1.58
N LYS A 64 -17.64 -11.38 -0.29
CA LYS A 64 -18.64 -11.58 0.77
C LYS A 64 -19.90 -10.72 0.54
N ARG A 65 -19.75 -9.47 0.12
CA ARG A 65 -20.89 -8.57 -0.15
C ARG A 65 -21.77 -9.06 -1.30
N ILE A 66 -21.17 -9.57 -2.38
CA ILE A 66 -21.92 -10.07 -3.55
C ILE A 66 -22.71 -11.33 -3.19
N GLN A 67 -22.13 -12.26 -2.42
CA GLN A 67 -22.85 -13.46 -1.97
C GLN A 67 -24.02 -13.13 -1.04
N GLN A 68 -23.83 -12.21 -0.09
CA GLN A 68 -24.92 -11.82 0.82
C GLN A 68 -26.10 -11.17 0.07
N GLN A 69 -25.83 -10.37 -0.96
CA GLN A 69 -26.88 -9.78 -1.79
C GLN A 69 -27.61 -10.82 -2.64
N ALA A 70 -26.89 -11.79 -3.22
CA ALA A 70 -27.50 -12.88 -3.98
C ALA A 70 -28.42 -13.74 -3.11
N THR A 71 -28.00 -14.07 -1.88
CA THR A 71 -28.82 -14.83 -0.94
C THR A 71 -30.05 -14.03 -0.49
N LYS A 72 -29.90 -12.73 -0.17
CA LYS A 72 -31.02 -11.89 0.28
C LYS A 72 -32.12 -11.76 -0.79
N ASN A 73 -31.74 -11.52 -2.06
CA ASN A 73 -32.70 -11.42 -3.16
C ASN A 73 -33.49 -12.72 -3.41
N ASN A 74 -32.86 -13.89 -3.26
CA ASN A 74 -33.57 -15.16 -3.40
C ASN A 74 -34.55 -15.41 -2.25
N THR A 75 -34.18 -15.04 -1.01
CA THR A 75 -35.09 -15.18 0.15
C THR A 75 -36.30 -14.26 0.05
N GLU A 76 -36.13 -13.02 -0.43
CA GLU A 76 -37.26 -12.10 -0.68
C GLU A 76 -38.18 -12.60 -1.80
N ARG A 77 -37.63 -13.21 -2.86
CA ARG A 77 -38.43 -13.84 -3.92
C ARG A 77 -39.22 -15.06 -3.47
N LEU A 78 -38.71 -15.86 -2.53
CA LEU A 78 -39.41 -17.03 -2.01
C LEU A 78 -40.54 -16.68 -1.02
N LYS A 79 -40.47 -15.52 -0.35
CA LYS A 79 -41.51 -15.04 0.57
C LYS A 79 -42.65 -14.28 -0.11
N GLY A 80 -42.48 -13.86 -1.36
CA GLY A 80 -43.48 -13.12 -2.14
C GLY A 80 -44.39 -13.98 -3.03
N LYS A 81 -44.27 -15.31 -2.94
CA LYS A 81 -45.09 -16.31 -3.64
C LYS A 81 -45.95 -17.05 -2.63
#